data_AF-A0A1J5C829-F1
#
_entry.id   AF-A0A1J5C829-F1
#
_cell.length_a   1.000
_cell.length_b   1.000
_cell.length_c   1.000
_cell.angle_alpha   90.00
_cell.angle_beta   90.00
_cell.angle_gamma   90.00
#
_symmetry.space_group_name_H-M   'P 1'
#
loop_
_entity.id
_entity.type
_entity.pdbx_description
1 polymer ?
#
loop_
_entity_poly.entity_id
_entity_poly.type
_entity_poly.pdbx_seq_one_letter_code
_entity_poly.pdbx_strand_id
1 'polypeptide(L)'
;MSCQDFFASLAGIADKTAYFDDRYPACACEASSMSPHSDAGVVNDDETVWRLILSPIHFDTQTGRVKEAAFGDVWGRGLSVLRGKLIDDAGGLRRRGVDRAGNSAVRKFTCAAGAQVGMVRSLRSADGAGRFCVYDTAEQDEPAHADICQTRHSGKTAQKQLRRELQKLFTQLVLAN
;
A
#
# COMPACT_ATOMS: atom_id res chain seq x y z
N MET A 1 -14.77 -1.00 -20.66
CA MET A 1 -13.62 -1.65 -20.02
C MET A 1 -13.88 -1.66 -18.54
N SER A 2 -13.70 -2.78 -17.85
CA SER A 2 -13.88 -2.84 -16.39
C SER A 2 -12.73 -2.14 -15.66
N CYS A 3 -12.88 -1.90 -14.36
CA CYS A 3 -11.78 -1.43 -13.51
C CYS A 3 -10.60 -2.42 -13.52
N GLN A 4 -10.91 -3.72 -13.42
CA GLN A 4 -9.95 -4.83 -13.45
C GLN A 4 -9.16 -4.86 -14.77
N ASP A 5 -9.84 -4.84 -15.92
CA ASP A 5 -9.19 -4.87 -17.24
C ASP A 5 -8.28 -3.64 -17.44
N PHE A 6 -8.74 -2.47 -17.00
CA PHE A 6 -7.95 -1.26 -17.12
C PHE A 6 -6.74 -1.29 -16.20
N PHE A 7 -6.89 -1.72 -14.94
CA PHE A 7 -5.78 -1.85 -14.01
C PHE A 7 -4.71 -2.81 -14.56
N ALA A 8 -5.13 -3.96 -15.10
CA ALA A 8 -4.24 -4.92 -15.75
C ALA A 8 -3.51 -4.31 -16.97
N SER A 9 -4.17 -3.46 -17.75
CA SER A 9 -3.56 -2.78 -18.91
C SER A 9 -2.45 -1.79 -18.53
N LEU A 10 -2.39 -1.36 -17.26
CA LEU A 10 -1.37 -0.43 -16.76
C LEU A 10 -0.13 -1.15 -16.17
N ALA A 11 -0.02 -2.47 -16.31
CA ALA A 11 1.13 -3.23 -15.82
C ALA A 11 2.45 -2.66 -16.36
N GLY A 12 3.41 -2.42 -15.47
CA GLY A 12 4.73 -1.87 -15.80
C GLY A 12 4.79 -0.36 -16.01
N ILE A 13 3.66 0.36 -16.00
CA ILE A 13 3.64 1.82 -16.14
C ILE A 13 4.07 2.49 -14.83
N ALA A 14 5.05 3.41 -14.90
CA ALA A 14 5.63 4.04 -13.72
C ALA A 14 4.63 4.92 -12.95
N ASP A 15 3.75 5.63 -13.68
CA ASP A 15 2.73 6.53 -13.13
C ASP A 15 1.33 5.90 -13.20
N LYS A 16 1.23 4.58 -13.01
CA LYS A 16 -0.04 3.82 -13.14
C LYS A 16 -1.19 4.45 -12.36
N THR A 17 -0.91 4.94 -11.14
CA THR A 17 -1.92 5.55 -10.26
C THR A 17 -2.55 6.81 -10.87
N ALA A 18 -1.77 7.63 -11.58
CA ALA A 18 -2.28 8.83 -12.23
C ALA A 18 -3.21 8.48 -13.40
N TYR A 19 -2.81 7.54 -14.25
CA TYR A 19 -3.69 7.07 -15.34
C TYR A 19 -4.96 6.40 -14.82
N PHE A 20 -4.85 5.65 -13.72
CA PHE A 20 -5.97 4.98 -13.10
C PHE A 20 -6.98 5.97 -12.51
N ASP A 21 -6.51 6.95 -11.74
CA ASP A 21 -7.35 7.99 -11.15
C ASP A 21 -7.95 8.93 -12.20
N ASP A 22 -7.24 9.23 -13.30
CA ASP A 22 -7.79 10.00 -14.43
C ASP A 22 -9.00 9.31 -15.07
N ARG A 23 -8.97 7.97 -15.14
CA ARG A 23 -10.04 7.17 -15.75
C ARG A 23 -11.18 6.89 -14.79
N TYR A 24 -10.85 6.66 -13.51
CA TYR A 24 -11.76 6.27 -12.44
C TYR A 24 -11.50 7.12 -11.20
N PRO A 25 -11.88 8.41 -11.23
CA PRO A 25 -11.58 9.35 -10.17
C PRO A 25 -12.35 9.02 -8.90
N ALA A 26 -11.92 9.65 -7.79
CA ALA A 26 -12.59 9.53 -6.49
C ALA A 26 -12.75 8.08 -6.03
N CYS A 27 -11.75 7.24 -6.34
CA CYS A 27 -11.71 5.85 -5.93
C CYS A 27 -12.88 4.99 -6.42
N ALA A 28 -13.48 5.33 -7.57
CA ALA A 28 -14.68 4.67 -8.11
C ALA A 28 -14.55 3.13 -8.24
N CYS A 29 -13.33 2.61 -8.32
CA CYS A 29 -13.05 1.19 -8.44
C CYS A 29 -12.88 0.43 -7.11
N GLU A 30 -12.94 1.08 -5.94
CA GLU A 30 -12.79 0.39 -4.63
C GLU A 30 -13.95 -0.56 -4.32
N ALA A 31 -15.10 -0.37 -4.98
CA ALA A 31 -16.26 -1.25 -4.87
C ALA A 31 -16.11 -2.56 -5.68
N SER A 32 -14.99 -2.76 -6.38
CA SER A 32 -14.70 -3.93 -7.18
C SER A 32 -13.31 -4.49 -6.83
N SER A 33 -13.10 -5.80 -7.00
CA SER A 33 -11.74 -6.36 -6.99
C SER A 33 -11.02 -6.00 -8.30
N MET A 34 -9.75 -5.59 -8.21
CA MET A 34 -8.91 -5.33 -9.39
C MET A 34 -8.15 -6.58 -9.84
N SER A 35 -8.31 -7.71 -9.15
CA SER A 35 -7.54 -8.92 -9.41
C SER A 35 -8.43 -10.12 -9.70
N PRO A 36 -8.10 -10.94 -10.72
CA PRO A 36 -8.75 -12.23 -10.92
C PRO A 36 -8.27 -13.30 -9.91
N HIS A 37 -7.27 -12.98 -9.09
CA HIS A 37 -6.68 -13.88 -8.10
C HIS A 37 -7.20 -13.63 -6.68
N SER A 38 -8.25 -12.81 -6.53
CA SER A 38 -8.82 -12.49 -5.24
C SER A 38 -10.05 -13.34 -4.92
N ASP A 39 -9.88 -14.26 -3.98
CA ASP A 39 -11.00 -15.01 -3.39
C ASP A 39 -11.71 -14.20 -2.28
N ALA A 40 -11.04 -13.20 -1.72
CA ALA A 40 -11.52 -12.42 -0.58
C ALA A 40 -12.32 -11.16 -0.96
N GLY A 41 -12.33 -10.80 -2.25
CA GLY A 41 -13.02 -9.62 -2.78
C GLY A 41 -12.41 -8.30 -2.32
N VAL A 42 -13.23 -7.23 -2.33
CA VAL A 42 -12.81 -5.86 -2.01
C VAL A 42 -12.16 -5.72 -0.63
N VAL A 43 -11.35 -4.66 -0.45
CA VAL A 43 -10.73 -4.32 0.84
C VAL A 43 -11.70 -3.50 1.70
N ASN A 44 -12.07 -4.02 2.87
CA ASN A 44 -12.99 -3.36 3.80
C ASN A 44 -12.28 -2.38 4.75
N ASP A 45 -13.02 -1.43 5.30
CA ASP A 45 -12.50 -0.39 6.21
C ASP A 45 -11.94 -0.95 7.53
N ASP A 46 -12.49 -2.06 8.00
CA ASP A 46 -12.08 -2.75 9.22
C ASP A 46 -10.82 -3.60 9.03
N GLU A 47 -10.36 -3.79 7.80
CA GLU A 47 -9.11 -4.50 7.52
C GLU A 47 -7.89 -3.70 7.99
N THR A 48 -6.90 -4.42 8.50
CA THR A 48 -5.55 -3.89 8.69
C THR A 48 -4.70 -4.28 7.49
N VAL A 49 -3.99 -3.31 6.91
CA VAL A 49 -3.03 -3.53 5.83
C VAL A 49 -1.60 -3.35 6.34
N TRP A 50 -0.68 -4.18 5.85
CA TRP A 50 0.71 -4.25 6.30
C TRP A 50 1.68 -3.91 5.18
N ARG A 51 2.53 -2.91 5.40
CA ARG A 51 3.67 -2.60 4.55
C ARG A 51 4.91 -3.30 5.09
N LEU A 52 5.56 -4.13 4.28
CA LEU A 52 6.84 -4.74 4.63
C LEU A 52 7.96 -3.68 4.56
N ILE A 53 8.71 -3.52 5.65
CA ILE A 53 9.74 -2.50 5.80
C ILE A 53 11.13 -3.14 5.68
N LEU A 54 11.90 -2.68 4.70
CA LEU A 54 13.25 -3.15 4.39
C LEU A 54 14.30 -2.07 4.73
N SER A 55 15.22 -2.38 5.63
CA SER A 55 16.34 -1.52 6.02
C SER A 55 17.51 -1.67 5.03
N PRO A 56 18.35 -0.62 4.81
CA PRO A 56 18.40 0.68 5.50
C PRO A 56 17.52 1.80 4.92
N ILE A 57 16.84 1.53 3.80
CA ILE A 57 16.13 2.57 3.05
C ILE A 57 14.84 2.98 3.77
N HIS A 58 14.10 2.02 4.33
CA HIS A 58 12.75 2.27 4.86
C HIS A 58 12.69 2.36 6.37
N PHE A 59 13.78 2.07 7.09
CA PHE A 59 13.80 2.09 8.54
C PHE A 59 14.98 2.92 9.05
N ASP A 60 14.71 3.71 10.07
CA ASP A 60 15.73 4.43 10.82
C ASP A 60 16.03 3.63 12.10
N THR A 61 17.20 3.01 12.13
CA THR A 61 17.65 2.19 13.26
C THR A 61 17.99 3.01 14.50
N GLN A 62 18.27 4.31 14.36
CA GLN A 62 18.56 5.19 15.50
C GLN A 62 17.27 5.63 16.19
N THR A 63 16.24 5.97 15.40
CA THR A 63 14.95 6.44 15.95
C THR A 63 13.91 5.34 16.13
N GLY A 64 14.16 4.14 15.59
CA GLY A 64 13.21 3.02 15.61
C GLY A 64 11.96 3.27 14.76
N ARG A 65 12.03 4.18 13.79
CA ARG A 65 10.87 4.64 13.01
C ARG A 65 10.97 4.27 11.54
N VAL A 66 9.81 4.01 10.94
CA VAL A 66 9.69 3.87 9.49
C VAL A 66 9.90 5.22 8.81
N LYS A 67 10.77 5.25 7.80
CA LYS A 67 11.08 6.45 7.01
C LYS A 67 9.96 6.72 6.00
N GLU A 68 9.73 8.00 5.68
CA GLU A 68 8.80 8.43 4.61
C GLU A 68 9.10 7.76 3.26
N ALA A 69 10.37 7.39 3.01
CA ALA A 69 10.79 6.69 1.80
C ALA A 69 10.05 5.36 1.58
N ALA A 70 9.61 4.68 2.65
CA ALA A 70 8.84 3.44 2.58
C ALA A 70 7.49 3.60 1.85
N PHE A 71 6.97 4.82 1.80
CA PHE A 71 5.69 5.23 1.24
C PHE A 71 5.84 5.96 -0.10
N GLY A 72 7.05 5.92 -0.68
CA GLY A 72 7.39 6.65 -1.90
C GLY A 72 6.61 6.22 -3.14
N ASP A 73 6.13 4.98 -3.20
CA ASP A 73 5.49 4.42 -4.39
C ASP A 73 4.02 4.84 -4.55
N VAL A 74 3.40 5.37 -3.49
CA VAL A 74 1.95 5.61 -3.39
C VAL A 74 1.39 6.52 -4.49
N TRP A 75 2.19 7.46 -5.02
CA TRP A 75 1.78 8.43 -6.04
C TRP A 75 2.09 8.02 -7.48
N GLY A 76 2.86 6.93 -7.68
CA GLY A 76 3.32 6.49 -9.00
C GLY A 76 2.79 5.09 -9.30
N ARG A 77 3.44 4.09 -8.72
CA ARG A 77 3.16 2.66 -8.96
C ARG A 77 2.14 2.06 -7.99
N GLY A 78 1.66 2.80 -6.99
CA GLY A 78 0.88 2.24 -5.91
C GLY A 78 1.78 1.64 -4.82
N LEU A 79 1.33 1.78 -3.58
CA LEU A 79 2.03 1.28 -2.41
C LEU A 79 1.56 -0.15 -2.10
N SER A 80 2.38 -1.11 -2.48
CA SER A 80 2.19 -2.53 -2.15
C SER A 80 2.08 -2.75 -0.64
N VAL A 81 0.96 -3.34 -0.22
CA VAL A 81 0.65 -3.73 1.16
C VAL A 81 0.04 -5.13 1.16
N LEU A 82 -0.06 -5.73 2.35
CA LEU A 82 -0.67 -7.03 2.56
C LEU A 82 -1.90 -6.92 3.45
N ARG A 83 -3.00 -7.55 3.06
CA ARG A 83 -4.25 -7.62 3.81
C ARG A 83 -4.07 -8.57 5.00
N GLY A 84 -4.06 -8.01 6.22
CA GLY A 84 -3.78 -8.75 7.44
C GLY A 84 -4.78 -9.88 7.71
N LYS A 85 -6.04 -9.74 7.29
CA LYS A 85 -7.06 -10.80 7.45
C LYS A 85 -6.75 -12.08 6.67
N LEU A 86 -5.86 -12.00 5.67
CA LEU A 86 -5.47 -13.12 4.80
C LEU A 86 -4.09 -13.68 5.20
N ILE A 87 -3.59 -13.29 6.37
CA ILE A 87 -2.32 -13.76 6.91
C ILE A 87 -2.58 -14.38 8.27
N ASP A 88 -2.12 -15.62 8.45
CA ASP A 88 -2.40 -16.42 9.64
C ASP A 88 -2.00 -15.72 10.95
N ASP A 89 -0.80 -15.14 10.98
CA ASP A 89 -0.22 -14.54 12.16
C ASP A 89 0.98 -13.61 11.85
N ALA A 90 1.59 -13.08 12.90
CA ALA A 90 2.84 -12.32 12.83
C ALA A 90 4.00 -13.10 12.20
N GLY A 91 4.02 -14.43 12.33
CA GLY A 91 4.98 -15.31 11.66
C GLY A 91 4.81 -15.31 10.14
N GLY A 92 3.58 -15.29 9.65
CA GLY A 92 3.25 -15.16 8.23
C GLY A 92 3.73 -13.84 7.62
N LEU A 93 3.64 -12.74 8.36
CA LEU A 93 4.21 -11.44 7.97
C LEU A 93 5.75 -11.49 7.94
N ARG A 94 6.37 -12.10 8.96
CA ARG A 94 7.83 -12.25 9.03
C ARG A 94 8.38 -13.06 7.86
N ARG A 95 7.77 -14.21 7.54
CA ARG A 95 8.18 -15.05 6.40
C ARG A 95 8.16 -14.27 5.09
N ARG A 96 7.03 -13.63 4.76
CA ARG A 96 6.91 -12.77 3.56
C ARG A 96 7.92 -11.62 3.55
N GLY A 97 8.15 -11.02 4.71
CA GLY A 97 9.19 -10.01 4.89
C GLY A 97 10.59 -10.50 4.50
N VAL A 98 10.99 -11.65 5.04
CA VAL A 98 12.26 -12.32 4.74
C VAL A 98 12.33 -12.72 3.28
N ASP A 99 11.28 -13.33 2.73
CA ASP A 99 11.21 -13.75 1.33
C ASP A 99 11.35 -12.55 0.39
N ARG A 100 10.68 -11.43 0.70
CA ARG A 100 10.77 -10.17 -0.06
C ARG A 100 12.15 -9.53 0.03
N ALA A 101 12.84 -9.66 1.16
CA ALA A 101 14.24 -9.24 1.28
C ALA A 101 15.17 -10.16 0.47
N GLY A 102 14.79 -11.44 0.34
CA GLY A 102 15.53 -12.48 -0.32
C GLY A 102 16.96 -12.62 0.21
N ASN A 103 17.87 -13.02 -0.67
CA ASN A 103 19.31 -13.12 -0.36
C ASN A 103 20.05 -11.77 -0.48
N SER A 104 19.33 -10.64 -0.37
CA SER A 104 19.98 -9.33 -0.49
C SER A 104 21.03 -9.13 0.60
N ALA A 105 22.26 -8.79 0.17
CA ALA A 105 23.34 -8.40 1.08
C ALA A 105 23.06 -7.02 1.72
N VAL A 106 22.24 -6.18 1.06
CA VAL A 106 22.00 -4.78 1.43
C VAL A 106 20.66 -4.60 2.12
N ARG A 107 19.61 -5.26 1.63
CA ARG A 107 18.24 -5.10 2.15
C ARG A 107 17.94 -6.20 3.14
N LYS A 108 17.52 -5.83 4.35
CA LYS A 108 17.05 -6.77 5.37
C LYS A 108 15.63 -6.41 5.79
N PHE A 109 14.80 -7.42 5.95
CA PHE A 109 13.50 -7.23 6.58
C PHE A 109 13.69 -6.77 8.02
N THR A 110 12.95 -5.74 8.41
CA THR A 110 13.06 -5.13 9.75
C THR A 110 11.76 -5.26 10.52
N CYS A 111 10.64 -4.90 9.89
CA CYS A 111 9.32 -5.06 10.46
C CYS A 111 8.25 -5.01 9.37
N ALA A 112 7.05 -5.45 9.70
CA ALA A 112 5.84 -5.05 8.99
C ALA A 112 5.20 -3.89 9.76
N ALA A 113 4.85 -2.82 9.06
CA ALA A 113 4.13 -1.67 9.62
C ALA A 113 2.66 -1.73 9.19
N GLY A 114 1.73 -1.59 10.13
CA GLY A 114 0.30 -1.79 9.92
C GLY A 114 -0.53 -0.52 10.14
N ALA A 115 -1.58 -0.36 9.33
CA ALA A 115 -2.60 0.69 9.46
C ALA A 115 -3.99 0.12 9.16
N GLN A 116 -5.02 0.68 9.79
CA GLN A 116 -6.42 0.38 9.43
C GLN A 116 -6.79 1.07 8.11
N VAL A 117 -7.51 0.35 7.24
CA VAL A 117 -7.93 0.83 5.92
C VAL A 117 -8.86 2.04 6.05
N GLY A 118 -9.81 2.02 6.98
CA GLY A 118 -10.71 3.15 7.23
C GLY A 118 -9.94 4.43 7.60
N MET A 119 -8.81 4.31 8.32
CA MET A 119 -7.96 5.46 8.65
C MET A 119 -7.24 5.99 7.40
N VAL A 120 -6.72 5.12 6.54
CA VAL A 120 -6.11 5.52 5.25
C VAL A 120 -7.12 6.27 4.40
N ARG A 121 -8.32 5.71 4.26
CA ARG A 121 -9.43 6.32 3.53
C ARG A 121 -9.87 7.63 4.18
N SER A 122 -9.81 7.78 5.49
CA SER A 122 -10.22 9.03 6.18
C SER A 122 -9.34 10.25 5.88
N LEU A 123 -8.16 10.06 5.26
CA LEU A 123 -7.34 11.19 4.83
C LEU A 123 -8.04 11.96 3.69
N ARG A 124 -8.46 13.19 4.00
CA ARG A 124 -9.16 14.10 3.07
C ARG A 124 -8.36 15.36 2.77
N SER A 125 -8.52 15.89 1.56
CA SER A 125 -8.09 17.25 1.23
C SER A 125 -8.97 18.31 1.89
N ALA A 126 -8.53 19.57 1.83
CA ALA A 126 -9.23 20.68 2.46
C ALA A 126 -10.65 20.89 1.88
N ASP A 127 -10.87 20.47 0.64
CA ASP A 127 -12.16 20.45 -0.06
C ASP A 127 -12.98 19.17 0.22
N GLY A 128 -12.51 18.28 1.08
CA GLY A 128 -13.19 17.05 1.46
C GLY A 128 -12.98 15.86 0.51
N ALA A 129 -12.22 15.99 -0.58
CA ALA A 129 -11.95 14.87 -1.48
C ALA A 129 -11.02 13.82 -0.83
N GLY A 130 -11.21 12.54 -1.18
CA GLY A 130 -10.35 11.45 -0.71
C GLY A 130 -8.93 11.56 -1.26
N ARG A 131 -7.91 11.29 -0.43
CA ARG A 131 -6.49 11.39 -0.79
C ARG A 131 -5.86 10.06 -1.22
N PHE A 132 -6.44 8.96 -0.76
CA PHE A 132 -5.94 7.61 -1.02
C PHE A 132 -7.09 6.66 -1.28
N CYS A 133 -6.88 5.74 -2.22
CA CYS A 133 -7.73 4.59 -2.50
C CYS A 133 -6.96 3.32 -2.11
N VAL A 134 -7.67 2.30 -1.65
CA VAL A 134 -7.12 0.99 -1.29
C VAL A 134 -7.79 -0.06 -2.17
N TYR A 135 -7.01 -0.59 -3.12
CA TYR A 135 -7.49 -1.54 -4.11
C TYR A 135 -7.03 -2.95 -3.77
N ASP A 136 -7.94 -3.90 -3.91
CA ASP A 136 -7.62 -5.32 -3.88
C ASP A 136 -6.92 -5.71 -5.18
N THR A 137 -5.61 -5.94 -5.10
CA THR A 137 -4.71 -6.21 -6.24
C THR A 137 -3.96 -7.52 -6.03
N ALA A 138 -4.64 -8.52 -5.47
CA ALA A 138 -4.11 -9.85 -5.20
C ALA A 138 -3.28 -10.40 -6.38
N GLU A 139 -2.18 -11.08 -6.11
CA GLU A 139 -1.36 -11.72 -7.13
C GLU A 139 -1.48 -13.25 -6.97
N GLN A 140 -1.19 -14.00 -8.03
CA GLN A 140 -1.31 -15.46 -8.01
C GLN A 140 -0.46 -16.11 -6.89
N ASP A 141 0.72 -15.55 -6.63
CA ASP A 141 1.67 -15.98 -5.60
C ASP A 141 1.58 -15.17 -4.31
N GLU A 142 0.85 -14.05 -4.31
CA GLU A 142 0.56 -13.25 -3.11
C GLU A 142 -0.93 -12.86 -3.06
N PRO A 143 -1.83 -13.79 -2.67
CA PRO A 143 -3.27 -13.52 -2.58
C PRO A 143 -3.64 -12.43 -1.57
N ALA A 144 -2.75 -12.14 -0.61
CA ALA A 144 -2.94 -11.08 0.36
C ALA A 144 -2.60 -9.68 -0.18
N HIS A 145 -2.10 -9.57 -1.42
CA HIS A 145 -1.62 -8.30 -1.96
C HIS A 145 -2.76 -7.28 -2.17
N ALA A 146 -2.47 -6.02 -1.83
CA ALA A 146 -3.30 -4.87 -2.12
C ALA A 146 -2.41 -3.66 -2.41
N ASP A 147 -2.97 -2.64 -3.06
CA ASP A 147 -2.28 -1.39 -3.36
C ASP A 147 -3.00 -0.21 -2.70
N ILE A 148 -2.24 0.66 -2.04
CA ILE A 148 -2.70 2.01 -1.70
C ILE A 148 -2.25 2.96 -2.80
N CYS A 149 -3.19 3.64 -3.43
CA CYS A 149 -2.96 4.57 -4.54
C CYS A 149 -3.35 5.99 -4.10
N GLN A 150 -2.48 6.97 -4.34
CA GLN A 150 -2.79 8.37 -4.09
C GLN A 150 -3.68 8.93 -5.22
N THR A 151 -4.72 9.68 -4.87
CA THR A 151 -5.56 10.40 -5.85
C THR A 151 -4.83 11.65 -6.38
N ARG A 152 -5.20 12.06 -7.60
CA ARG A 152 -4.52 13.09 -8.38
C ARG A 152 -5.06 14.47 -8.04
N HIS A 153 -4.61 15.04 -6.92
CA HIS A 153 -5.01 16.40 -6.52
C HIS A 153 -3.89 17.27 -5.92
N SER A 154 -2.62 16.91 -6.09
CA SER A 154 -1.55 17.58 -5.34
C SER A 154 -0.29 17.85 -6.17
N GLY A 155 0.21 19.08 -6.07
CA GLY A 155 1.57 19.42 -6.49
C GLY A 155 2.62 18.72 -5.60
N LYS A 156 3.90 18.74 -6.01
CA LYS A 156 5.00 18.02 -5.33
C LYS A 156 5.06 18.24 -3.81
N THR A 157 4.85 19.47 -3.35
CA THR A 157 4.83 19.79 -1.91
C THR A 157 3.69 19.07 -1.18
N ALA A 158 2.49 19.12 -1.76
CA ALA A 158 1.33 18.45 -1.20
C ALA A 158 1.51 16.92 -1.24
N GLN A 159 2.06 16.33 -2.32
CA GLN A 159 2.40 14.90 -2.36
C GLN A 159 3.34 14.47 -1.23
N LYS A 160 4.35 15.29 -0.92
CA LYS A 160 5.27 15.03 0.21
C LYS A 160 4.53 15.09 1.55
N GLN A 161 3.64 16.05 1.74
CA GLN A 161 2.81 16.14 2.94
C GLN A 161 1.87 14.93 3.07
N LEU A 162 1.19 14.53 2.00
CA LEU A 162 0.31 13.37 1.97
C LEU A 162 1.04 12.08 2.36
N ARG A 163 2.25 11.90 1.82
CA ARG A 163 3.10 10.75 2.17
C ARG A 163 3.45 10.73 3.66
N ARG A 164 3.73 11.89 4.26
CA ARG A 164 3.98 12.03 5.69
C ARG A 164 2.75 11.69 6.53
N GLU A 165 1.58 12.16 6.11
CA GLU A 165 0.33 11.84 6.79
C GLU A 165 0.02 10.34 6.71
N LEU A 166 0.18 9.72 5.54
CA LEU A 166 0.03 8.28 5.38
C LEU A 166 1.01 7.50 6.26
N GLN A 167 2.30 7.88 6.26
CA GLN A 167 3.32 7.23 7.09
C GLN A 167 2.96 7.25 8.58
N LYS A 168 2.36 8.34 9.07
CA LYS A 168 1.93 8.47 10.46
C LYS A 168 0.81 7.51 10.87
N LEU A 169 0.05 6.97 9.91
CA LEU A 169 -0.98 5.97 10.19
C LEU A 169 -0.40 4.56 10.42
N PHE A 170 0.80 4.30 9.90
CA PHE A 170 1.45 2.99 9.95
C PHE A 170 2.27 2.83 11.23
N THR A 171 1.59 2.70 12.37
CA THR A 171 2.20 2.66 13.71
C THR A 171 2.23 1.29 14.35
N GLN A 172 1.43 0.33 13.88
CA GLN A 172 1.46 -1.04 14.40
C GLN A 172 2.70 -1.75 13.85
N LEU A 173 3.56 -2.29 14.71
CA LEU A 173 4.81 -2.92 14.25
C LEU A 173 4.83 -4.41 14.62
N VAL A 174 5.09 -5.25 13.62
CA VAL A 174 5.51 -6.64 13.80
C VAL A 174 6.99 -6.70 13.45
N LEU A 175 7.83 -6.84 14.47
CA LEU A 175 9.29 -6.89 14.31
C LEU A 175 9.72 -8.22 13.68
N ALA A 176 10.89 -8.19 13.04
CA ALA A 176 11.50 -9.38 12.43
C ALA A 176 11.80 -10.51 13.44
N ASN A 177 12.04 -10.17 14.71
CA ASN A 177 12.32 -11.09 15.82
C ASN A 177 11.50 -10.71 17.05
#